data_AF-G8WMU8-F1
#
_entry.id   AF-G8WMU8-F1
#
_cell.length_a   1.000
_cell.length_b   1.000
_cell.length_c   1.000
_cell.angle_alpha   90.00
_cell.angle_beta   90.00
_cell.angle_gamma   90.00
#
_symmetry.space_group_name_H-M   'P 1'
#
loop_
_entity.id
_entity.type
_entity.pdbx_description
1 polymer ?
#
loop_
_entity_poly.entity_id
_entity_poly.type
_entity_poly.pdbx_seq_one_letter_code
_entity_poly.pdbx_strand_id
1 'polypeptide(L)'
;MELDTEGGWTLIDGLLVLDGFSGWLTAETGRGDEPPRVSGGLAALLRAGNSLELEAGLAVPGGAVSGSVYRPEGGLDLIGDELPDGLSRSATELEYCYVHCDPATRDYLLALGLDLEWGFIDGLALTGLILELSGTGGGTPAATVIGTLRLGGADDQMVVCGTRDAGGAWSVSGTVTDISFRGFADWFADTFGTRLPEAVAGLELSEVSLAFDHTGGGEFRCSGALPLGETTPAAAFALRAAVGRDGGGKRTVEFSATLDVAVDLGDGEPYPMSFDVELGTGGDGTRLTASWTSDGEPVPVLTALAALGLDGLGELEDALPAALRPALRALTLAYDAGAGRTVVTASTERLTFTVASVRDALGKPLWALQAVVAVGLGLSQLPLLSGLLPAGAELAVRAVRRWPPPRPSRGRCWPS
;
A
#
# COMPACT_ATOMS: atom_id res chain seq x y z
N MET A 1 -3.03 -53.75 -8.33
CA MET A 1 -3.74 -54.38 -7.20
C MET A 1 -4.98 -53.55 -6.96
N GLU A 2 -6.15 -54.18 -6.90
CA GLU A 2 -7.42 -53.50 -6.59
C GLU A 2 -7.67 -53.69 -5.09
N LEU A 3 -7.91 -52.58 -4.40
CA LEU A 3 -8.19 -52.55 -2.96
C LEU A 3 -9.66 -52.20 -2.79
N ASP A 4 -10.43 -53.13 -2.23
CA ASP A 4 -11.80 -52.90 -1.77
C ASP A 4 -11.82 -53.14 -0.26
N THR A 5 -12.25 -52.13 0.51
CA THR A 5 -12.30 -52.20 1.96
C THR A 5 -13.67 -51.79 2.46
N GLU A 6 -14.39 -52.75 3.08
CA GLU A 6 -15.61 -52.47 3.83
C GLU A 6 -15.26 -51.79 5.15
N GLY A 7 -15.34 -50.46 5.19
CA GLY A 7 -15.21 -49.67 6.41
C GLY A 7 -14.75 -48.24 6.17
N GLY A 8 -15.37 -47.28 6.85
CA GLY A 8 -15.02 -45.86 6.78
C GLY A 8 -13.76 -45.51 7.55
N TRP A 9 -12.95 -44.59 7.03
CA TRP A 9 -11.80 -44.00 7.70
C TRP A 9 -12.13 -42.60 8.19
N THR A 10 -12.19 -42.41 9.51
CA THR A 10 -12.31 -41.07 10.08
C THR A 10 -11.00 -40.31 9.92
N LEU A 11 -11.01 -39.27 9.10
CA LEU A 11 -9.85 -38.40 8.86
C LEU A 11 -9.80 -37.29 9.92
N ILE A 12 -10.94 -36.63 10.13
CA ILE A 12 -11.14 -35.58 11.13
C ILE A 12 -12.41 -35.91 11.90
N ASP A 13 -12.29 -36.07 13.22
CA ASP A 13 -13.40 -36.47 14.08
C ASP A 13 -14.60 -35.53 13.95
N GLY A 14 -15.76 -36.08 13.55
CA GLY A 14 -17.00 -35.33 13.39
C GLY A 14 -17.08 -34.43 12.15
N LEU A 15 -16.03 -34.36 11.34
CA LEU A 15 -15.97 -33.50 10.15
C LEU A 15 -15.77 -34.29 8.86
N LEU A 16 -14.73 -35.13 8.76
CA LEU A 16 -14.33 -35.79 7.52
C LEU A 16 -14.22 -37.30 7.71
N VAL A 17 -15.03 -38.05 6.94
CA VAL A 17 -15.02 -39.51 6.91
C VAL A 17 -14.90 -39.98 5.46
N LEU A 18 -13.92 -40.84 5.18
CA LEU A 18 -13.68 -41.41 3.86
C LEU A 18 -14.26 -42.82 3.79
N ASP A 19 -15.21 -43.04 2.89
CA ASP A 19 -15.94 -44.30 2.70
C ASP A 19 -15.74 -44.83 1.26
N GLY A 20 -15.92 -46.15 1.06
CA GLY A 20 -16.03 -46.75 -0.28
C GLY A 20 -14.82 -46.52 -1.19
N PHE A 21 -13.73 -47.25 -0.95
CA PHE A 21 -12.47 -47.07 -1.68
C PHE A 21 -12.44 -47.90 -2.96
N SER A 22 -11.94 -47.29 -4.03
CA SER A 22 -11.48 -48.00 -5.22
C SER A 22 -10.20 -47.35 -5.70
N GLY A 23 -9.27 -48.10 -6.27
CA GLY A 23 -8.07 -47.44 -6.79
C GLY A 23 -7.02 -48.35 -7.35
N TRP A 24 -5.90 -47.74 -7.71
CA TRP A 24 -4.79 -48.37 -8.38
C TRP A 24 -3.46 -47.98 -7.75
N LEU A 25 -2.49 -48.87 -7.89
CA LEU A 25 -1.12 -48.67 -7.43
C LEU A 25 -0.18 -49.22 -8.49
N THR A 26 0.79 -48.41 -8.87
CA THR A 26 1.86 -48.71 -9.80
C THR A 26 3.19 -48.59 -9.07
N ALA A 27 4.01 -49.63 -9.17
CA ALA A 27 5.37 -49.63 -8.65
C ALA A 27 6.34 -49.71 -9.83
N GLU A 28 7.18 -48.71 -9.98
CA GLU A 28 8.27 -48.69 -10.94
C GLU A 28 9.56 -49.13 -10.24
N THR A 29 10.16 -50.22 -10.72
CA THR A 29 11.50 -50.61 -10.28
C THR A 29 12.49 -49.53 -10.70
N GLY A 30 13.17 -48.91 -9.74
CA GLY A 30 14.19 -47.90 -10.01
C GLY A 30 15.30 -48.46 -10.90
N ARG A 31 15.90 -47.60 -11.73
CA ARG A 31 17.04 -47.99 -12.58
C ARG A 31 18.34 -47.66 -11.85
N GLY A 32 19.19 -48.67 -11.64
CA GLY A 32 20.49 -48.50 -10.97
C GLY A 32 20.34 -48.31 -9.47
N ASP A 33 20.94 -47.24 -8.93
CA ASP A 33 20.87 -46.89 -7.49
C ASP A 33 19.60 -46.09 -7.12
N GLU A 34 18.70 -45.83 -8.07
CA GLU A 34 17.43 -45.15 -7.77
C GLU A 34 16.49 -46.09 -6.98
N PRO A 35 15.91 -45.62 -5.87
CA PRO A 35 14.91 -46.40 -5.15
C PRO A 35 13.65 -46.60 -6.02
N PRO A 36 12.94 -47.73 -5.86
CA PRO A 36 11.67 -47.94 -6.54
C PRO A 36 10.68 -46.82 -6.21
N ARG A 37 9.96 -46.34 -7.24
CA ARG A 37 8.93 -45.31 -7.10
C ARG A 37 7.58 -45.99 -7.06
N VAL A 38 6.78 -45.66 -6.05
CA VAL A 38 5.40 -46.10 -5.96
C VAL A 38 4.50 -44.90 -6.20
N SER A 39 3.60 -45.00 -7.16
CA SER A 39 2.56 -44.03 -7.45
C SER A 39 1.21 -44.73 -7.43
N GLY A 40 0.16 -43.99 -7.09
CA GLY A 40 -1.18 -44.57 -7.00
C GLY A 40 -2.22 -43.50 -6.76
N GLY A 41 -3.47 -43.88 -6.95
CA GLY A 41 -4.63 -43.05 -6.66
C GLY A 41 -5.76 -43.91 -6.11
N LEU A 42 -6.40 -43.43 -5.05
CA LEU A 42 -7.68 -43.98 -4.60
C LEU A 42 -8.78 -42.97 -4.92
N ALA A 43 -9.87 -43.42 -5.55
CA ALA A 43 -11.14 -42.73 -5.58
C ALA A 43 -11.98 -43.25 -4.41
N ALA A 44 -12.58 -42.34 -3.64
CA ALA A 44 -13.41 -42.66 -2.50
C ALA A 44 -14.55 -41.66 -2.36
N LEU A 45 -15.57 -42.01 -1.58
CA LEU A 45 -16.63 -41.11 -1.17
C LEU A 45 -16.19 -40.40 0.11
N LEU A 46 -15.98 -39.08 0.06
CA LEU A 46 -15.73 -38.29 1.24
C LEU A 46 -17.05 -37.72 1.76
N ARG A 47 -17.34 -37.98 3.02
CA ARG A 47 -18.44 -37.37 3.76
C ARG A 47 -17.91 -36.21 4.58
N ALA A 48 -18.43 -35.02 4.31
CA ALA A 48 -18.13 -33.81 5.05
C ALA A 48 -19.36 -33.42 5.88
N GLY A 49 -19.20 -33.37 7.20
CA GLY A 49 -20.30 -33.10 8.13
C GLY A 49 -21.35 -34.21 8.06
N ASN A 50 -22.62 -33.85 8.26
CA ASN A 50 -23.69 -34.85 8.31
C ASN A 50 -24.41 -35.04 6.97
N SER A 51 -24.26 -34.08 6.04
CA SER A 51 -25.16 -33.96 4.89
C SER A 51 -24.45 -33.89 3.54
N LEU A 52 -23.13 -33.71 3.50
CA LEU A 52 -22.40 -33.53 2.25
C LEU A 52 -21.60 -34.78 1.89
N GLU A 53 -21.81 -35.27 0.67
CA GLU A 53 -21.03 -36.36 0.08
C GLU A 53 -20.36 -35.85 -1.20
N LEU A 54 -19.09 -36.17 -1.39
CA LEU A 54 -18.30 -35.74 -2.53
C LEU A 54 -17.33 -36.83 -2.99
N GLU A 55 -17.08 -36.90 -4.29
CA GLU A 55 -16.04 -37.77 -4.83
C GLU A 55 -14.66 -37.19 -4.46
N ALA A 56 -13.82 -38.01 -3.84
CA ALA A 56 -12.50 -37.63 -3.38
C ALA A 56 -11.40 -38.51 -4.00
N GLY A 57 -10.27 -37.88 -4.30
CA GLY A 57 -9.03 -38.53 -4.68
C GLY A 57 -8.02 -38.53 -3.53
N LEU A 58 -7.33 -39.65 -3.34
CA LEU A 58 -6.14 -39.78 -2.50
C LEU A 58 -4.89 -39.88 -3.39
N ALA A 59 -3.93 -38.96 -3.24
CA ALA A 59 -2.68 -39.00 -4.00
C ALA A 59 -1.57 -39.76 -3.24
N VAL A 60 -0.85 -40.68 -3.90
CA VAL A 60 0.33 -41.38 -3.33
C VAL A 60 1.61 -40.90 -4.02
N PRO A 61 2.71 -40.57 -3.29
CA PRO A 61 2.98 -40.87 -1.88
C PRO A 61 2.51 -39.82 -0.86
N GLY A 62 1.91 -38.71 -1.32
CA GLY A 62 1.57 -37.58 -0.43
C GLY A 62 0.50 -37.89 0.62
N GLY A 63 -0.34 -38.90 0.40
CA GLY A 63 -1.42 -39.29 1.30
C GLY A 63 -2.55 -38.25 1.44
N ALA A 64 -2.49 -37.13 0.73
CA ALA A 64 -3.50 -36.09 0.82
C ALA A 64 -4.80 -36.54 0.14
N VAL A 65 -5.92 -36.30 0.84
CA VAL A 65 -7.28 -36.50 0.37
C VAL A 65 -7.82 -35.16 -0.11
N SER A 66 -8.39 -35.13 -1.31
CA SER A 66 -9.06 -33.92 -1.81
C SER A 66 -10.29 -34.27 -2.62
N GLY A 67 -11.29 -33.42 -2.60
CA GLY A 67 -12.48 -33.58 -3.45
C GLY A 67 -13.26 -32.29 -3.57
N SER A 68 -14.16 -32.25 -4.55
CA SER A 68 -14.97 -31.07 -4.81
C SER A 68 -16.34 -31.42 -5.37
N VAL A 69 -17.34 -30.61 -5.05
CA VAL A 69 -18.68 -30.70 -5.61
C VAL A 69 -19.20 -29.30 -5.95
N TYR A 70 -19.84 -29.17 -7.10
CA TYR A 70 -20.49 -27.93 -7.52
C TYR A 70 -21.98 -28.01 -7.20
N ARG A 71 -22.54 -26.92 -6.65
CA ARG A 71 -23.94 -26.77 -6.24
C ARG A 71 -24.47 -27.95 -5.42
N PRO A 72 -23.86 -28.24 -4.26
CA PRO A 72 -24.31 -29.36 -3.44
C PRO A 72 -25.71 -29.13 -2.85
N GLU A 73 -26.49 -30.20 -2.72
CA GLU A 73 -27.83 -30.19 -2.09
C GLU A 73 -27.77 -30.17 -0.54
N GLY A 74 -26.58 -29.99 0.05
CA GLY A 74 -26.31 -30.00 1.49
C GLY A 74 -24.99 -29.29 1.83
N GLY A 75 -24.51 -29.43 3.07
CA GLY A 75 -23.22 -28.87 3.52
C GLY A 75 -23.29 -27.52 4.22
N LEU A 76 -24.46 -26.88 4.32
CA LEU A 76 -24.62 -25.66 5.14
C LEU A 76 -24.40 -25.91 6.64
N ASP A 77 -24.49 -27.16 7.10
CA ASP A 77 -24.14 -27.54 8.47
C ASP A 77 -22.64 -27.42 8.75
N LEU A 78 -21.80 -27.55 7.72
CA LEU A 78 -20.33 -27.40 7.82
C LEU A 78 -19.89 -26.00 8.19
N ILE A 79 -20.71 -25.00 7.83
CA ILE A 79 -20.42 -23.59 8.09
C ILE A 79 -20.35 -23.33 9.59
N GLY A 80 -21.17 -24.00 10.41
CA GLY A 80 -21.20 -23.74 11.85
C GLY A 80 -21.37 -22.25 12.19
N ASP A 81 -20.92 -21.84 13.36
CA ASP A 81 -21.00 -20.44 13.80
C ASP A 81 -19.87 -19.57 13.19
N GLU A 82 -19.33 -20.01 12.06
CA GLU A 82 -18.24 -19.37 11.33
C GLU A 82 -18.74 -18.39 10.24
N LEU A 83 -20.06 -18.21 10.15
CA LEU A 83 -20.75 -16.94 9.88
C LEU A 83 -19.99 -15.63 10.17
N PRO A 84 -19.61 -14.80 9.19
CA PRO A 84 -19.59 -13.37 9.44
C PRO A 84 -20.94 -12.82 9.92
N ASP A 85 -20.88 -11.81 10.77
CA ASP A 85 -22.07 -11.11 11.25
C ASP A 85 -22.89 -10.54 10.08
N GLY A 86 -24.21 -10.62 10.19
CA GLY A 86 -25.14 -10.18 9.15
C GLY A 86 -25.46 -11.22 8.09
N LEU A 87 -24.72 -12.33 8.03
CA LEU A 87 -25.03 -13.45 7.15
C LEU A 87 -25.92 -14.48 7.85
N SER A 88 -26.87 -15.04 7.10
CA SER A 88 -27.80 -16.05 7.61
C SER A 88 -27.70 -17.33 6.80
N ARG A 89 -27.40 -18.45 7.47
CA ARG A 89 -27.31 -19.78 6.83
C ARG A 89 -28.58 -20.15 6.07
N SER A 90 -29.76 -19.72 6.54
CA SER A 90 -31.04 -20.05 5.89
C SER A 90 -31.24 -19.33 4.55
N ALA A 91 -30.46 -18.29 4.27
CA ALA A 91 -30.48 -17.54 3.03
C ALA A 91 -29.27 -17.86 2.13
N THR A 92 -28.41 -18.79 2.54
CA THR A 92 -27.18 -19.16 1.83
C THR A 92 -27.42 -20.38 0.94
N GLU A 93 -27.07 -20.26 -0.34
CA GLU A 93 -26.87 -21.42 -1.22
C GLU A 93 -25.35 -21.63 -1.41
N LEU A 94 -24.94 -22.90 -1.51
CA LEU A 94 -23.54 -23.24 -1.81
C LEU A 94 -23.35 -23.34 -3.32
N GLU A 95 -22.42 -22.58 -3.87
CA GLU A 95 -22.02 -22.69 -5.28
C GLU A 95 -21.05 -23.84 -5.51
N TYR A 96 -20.15 -24.07 -4.55
CA TYR A 96 -19.24 -25.19 -4.55
C TYR A 96 -18.76 -25.51 -3.13
N CYS A 97 -18.29 -26.72 -2.95
CA CYS A 97 -17.53 -27.14 -1.78
C CYS A 97 -16.26 -27.84 -2.25
N TYR A 98 -15.13 -27.48 -1.67
CA TYR A 98 -13.84 -28.13 -1.85
C TYR A 98 -13.30 -28.55 -0.49
N VAL A 99 -12.78 -29.78 -0.42
CA VAL A 99 -12.15 -30.32 0.77
C VAL A 99 -10.73 -30.75 0.42
N HIS A 100 -9.80 -30.44 1.30
CA HIS A 100 -8.44 -30.97 1.32
C HIS A 100 -8.09 -31.41 2.75
N CYS A 101 -7.44 -32.55 2.89
CA CYS A 101 -6.98 -33.07 4.17
C CYS A 101 -5.67 -33.82 4.00
N ASP A 102 -4.71 -33.56 4.88
CA ASP A 102 -3.56 -34.43 5.11
C ASP A 102 -3.87 -35.35 6.31
N PRO A 103 -4.13 -36.65 6.10
CA PRO A 103 -4.47 -37.56 7.19
C PRO A 103 -3.32 -37.78 8.20
N ALA A 104 -2.07 -37.56 7.79
CA ALA A 104 -0.91 -37.79 8.65
C ALA A 104 -0.76 -36.69 9.69
N THR A 105 -0.95 -35.44 9.30
CA THR A 105 -0.93 -34.28 10.22
C THR A 105 -2.32 -33.97 10.79
N ARG A 106 -3.37 -34.47 10.13
CA ARG A 106 -4.78 -34.11 10.36
C ARG A 106 -5.05 -32.64 10.08
N ASP A 107 -4.25 -32.03 9.20
CA ASP A 107 -4.55 -30.70 8.69
C ASP A 107 -5.67 -30.80 7.67
N TYR A 108 -6.56 -29.82 7.67
CA TYR A 108 -7.64 -29.74 6.70
C TYR A 108 -7.90 -28.31 6.24
N LEU A 109 -8.47 -28.21 5.04
CA LEU A 109 -9.04 -27.02 4.46
C LEU A 109 -10.39 -27.41 3.85
N LEU A 110 -11.42 -26.67 4.23
CA LEU A 110 -12.75 -26.70 3.65
C LEU A 110 -13.01 -25.33 3.04
N ALA A 111 -13.23 -25.25 1.72
CA ALA A 111 -13.58 -24.02 1.03
C ALA A 111 -15.01 -24.11 0.48
N LEU A 112 -15.85 -23.16 0.86
CA LEU A 112 -17.28 -23.10 0.54
C LEU A 112 -17.56 -21.83 -0.25
N GLY A 113 -17.94 -21.97 -1.52
CA GLY A 113 -18.45 -20.84 -2.32
C GLY A 113 -19.88 -20.51 -1.92
N LEU A 114 -20.15 -19.26 -1.55
CA LEU A 114 -21.45 -18.81 -1.05
C LEU A 114 -22.10 -17.85 -2.06
N ASP A 115 -23.33 -18.15 -2.48
CA ASP A 115 -24.13 -17.26 -3.34
C ASP A 115 -24.88 -16.22 -2.49
N LEU A 116 -24.14 -15.25 -1.97
CA LEU A 116 -24.68 -14.14 -1.20
C LEU A 116 -23.71 -12.96 -1.12
N GLU A 117 -24.23 -11.84 -0.63
CA GLU A 117 -23.48 -10.61 -0.39
C GLU A 117 -23.26 -10.41 1.11
N TRP A 118 -22.04 -10.01 1.49
CA TRP A 118 -21.70 -9.69 2.87
C TRP A 118 -21.41 -8.20 3.04
N GLY A 119 -22.38 -7.47 3.60
CA GLY A 119 -22.21 -6.08 4.03
C GLY A 119 -21.49 -5.98 5.37
N PHE A 120 -20.16 -5.95 5.37
CA PHE A 120 -19.36 -5.91 6.59
C PHE A 120 -19.38 -4.52 7.27
N ILE A 121 -19.60 -3.45 6.51
CA ILE A 121 -19.75 -2.05 6.98
C ILE A 121 -20.78 -1.33 6.10
N ASP A 122 -21.52 -0.35 6.64
CA ASP A 122 -22.49 0.40 5.83
C ASP A 122 -21.83 1.04 4.59
N GLY A 123 -22.28 0.63 3.40
CA GLY A 123 -21.76 1.08 2.10
C GLY A 123 -20.66 0.20 1.51
N LEU A 124 -20.17 -0.80 2.26
CA LEU A 124 -19.18 -1.76 1.79
C LEU A 124 -19.74 -3.18 1.84
N ALA A 125 -19.71 -3.86 0.71
CA ALA A 125 -20.18 -5.22 0.60
C ALA A 125 -19.27 -6.09 -0.27
N LEU A 126 -19.06 -7.32 0.16
CA LEU A 126 -18.31 -8.33 -0.58
C LEU A 126 -19.28 -9.26 -1.33
N THR A 127 -18.88 -9.63 -2.54
CA THR A 127 -19.60 -10.57 -3.42
C THR A 127 -18.68 -11.70 -3.85
N GLY A 128 -19.24 -12.80 -4.36
CA GLY A 128 -18.47 -13.97 -4.80
C GLY A 128 -17.68 -14.57 -3.64
N LEU A 129 -18.37 -14.82 -2.52
CA LEU A 129 -17.74 -15.15 -1.26
C LEU A 129 -17.25 -16.60 -1.24
N ILE A 130 -16.08 -16.79 -0.64
CA ILE A 130 -15.49 -18.09 -0.36
C ILE A 130 -15.19 -18.13 1.13
N LEU A 131 -15.91 -18.96 1.89
CA LEU A 131 -15.57 -19.24 3.28
C LEU A 131 -14.57 -20.39 3.33
N GLU A 132 -13.38 -20.12 3.84
CA GLU A 132 -12.35 -21.11 4.12
C GLU A 132 -12.30 -21.42 5.62
N LEU A 133 -12.48 -22.70 5.95
CA LEU A 133 -12.32 -23.23 7.29
C LEU A 133 -11.10 -24.16 7.29
N SER A 134 -10.11 -23.84 8.11
CA SER A 134 -8.88 -24.63 8.20
C SER A 134 -8.52 -24.93 9.64
N GLY A 135 -7.84 -26.05 9.86
CA GLY A 135 -7.40 -26.41 11.20
C GLY A 135 -6.66 -27.74 11.23
N THR A 136 -6.31 -28.15 12.44
CA THR A 136 -5.65 -29.43 12.70
C THR A 136 -6.48 -30.22 13.70
N GLY A 137 -6.91 -31.43 13.32
CA GLY A 137 -7.76 -32.29 14.15
C GLY A 137 -9.16 -31.70 14.41
N GLY A 138 -9.73 -31.94 15.59
CA GLY A 138 -11.12 -31.56 15.93
C GLY A 138 -11.28 -30.24 16.69
N GLY A 139 -10.30 -29.33 16.62
CA GLY A 139 -10.38 -28.02 17.26
C GLY A 139 -11.28 -27.02 16.53
N THR A 140 -11.51 -25.85 17.11
CA THR A 140 -12.17 -24.73 16.43
C THR A 140 -11.34 -24.34 15.19
N PRO A 141 -11.93 -24.31 13.98
CA PRO A 141 -11.21 -23.92 12.78
C PRO A 141 -10.84 -22.44 12.82
N ALA A 142 -9.75 -22.10 12.13
CA ALA A 142 -9.55 -20.75 11.64
C ALA A 142 -10.52 -20.51 10.48
N ALA A 143 -11.25 -19.40 10.53
CA ALA A 143 -12.20 -19.01 9.51
C ALA A 143 -11.71 -17.78 8.75
N THR A 144 -11.74 -17.87 7.43
CA THR A 144 -11.38 -16.78 6.50
C THR A 144 -12.49 -16.65 5.46
N VAL A 145 -12.88 -15.43 5.12
CA VAL A 145 -13.81 -15.16 4.00
C VAL A 145 -13.07 -14.36 2.95
N ILE A 146 -13.00 -14.89 1.74
CA ILE A 146 -12.45 -14.20 0.58
C ILE A 146 -13.62 -13.73 -0.26
N GLY A 147 -13.58 -12.48 -0.71
CA GLY A 147 -14.62 -11.93 -1.57
C GLY A 147 -14.12 -10.78 -2.41
N THR A 148 -14.99 -10.26 -3.26
CA THR A 148 -14.67 -9.14 -4.14
C THR A 148 -15.45 -7.90 -3.72
N LEU A 149 -14.74 -6.80 -3.51
CA LEU A 149 -15.28 -5.46 -3.31
C LEU A 149 -15.15 -4.67 -4.60
N ARG A 150 -16.21 -4.00 -5.02
CA ARG A 150 -16.19 -3.11 -6.18
C ARG A 150 -15.91 -1.67 -5.74
N LEU A 151 -14.89 -1.04 -6.32
CA LEU A 151 -14.36 0.27 -5.98
C LEU A 151 -14.69 1.33 -7.04
N GLY A 152 -15.95 1.36 -7.49
CA GLY A 152 -16.43 2.34 -8.48
C GLY A 152 -16.77 1.72 -9.84
N GLY A 153 -15.88 1.88 -10.83
CA GLY A 153 -16.09 1.44 -12.21
C GLY A 153 -16.47 -0.04 -12.35
N ALA A 154 -16.87 -0.49 -13.54
CA ALA A 154 -17.22 -1.90 -13.77
C ALA A 154 -16.04 -2.86 -13.50
N ASP A 155 -14.83 -2.39 -13.79
CA ASP A 155 -13.61 -3.19 -13.76
C ASP A 155 -12.74 -2.95 -12.51
N ASP A 156 -13.07 -1.94 -11.69
CA ASP A 156 -12.32 -1.60 -10.49
C ASP A 156 -12.75 -2.52 -9.32
N GLN A 157 -12.06 -3.66 -9.18
CA GLN A 157 -12.36 -4.68 -8.18
C GLN A 157 -11.16 -4.97 -7.29
N MET A 158 -11.42 -5.13 -5.99
CA MET A 158 -10.43 -5.50 -4.98
C MET A 158 -10.81 -6.86 -4.41
N VAL A 159 -9.85 -7.79 -4.39
CA VAL A 159 -9.98 -9.00 -3.59
C VAL A 159 -9.73 -8.65 -2.13
N VAL A 160 -10.69 -9.03 -1.30
CA VAL A 160 -10.74 -8.71 0.12
C VAL A 160 -10.78 -10.00 0.92
N CYS A 161 -9.99 -10.05 1.98
CA CYS A 161 -9.88 -11.15 2.91
C CYS A 161 -10.38 -10.70 4.29
N GLY A 162 -11.43 -11.35 4.77
CA GLY A 162 -11.91 -11.28 6.14
C GLY A 162 -11.32 -12.42 6.97
N THR A 163 -10.79 -12.14 8.15
CA THR A 163 -10.28 -13.16 9.09
C THR A 163 -11.01 -13.06 10.41
N ARG A 164 -11.34 -14.23 10.98
CA ARG A 164 -11.96 -14.34 12.30
C ARG A 164 -10.90 -14.53 13.37
N ASP A 165 -10.95 -13.72 14.43
CA ASP A 165 -10.08 -13.90 15.59
C ASP A 165 -10.60 -14.98 16.56
N ALA A 166 -9.80 -15.32 17.57
CA ALA A 166 -10.18 -16.30 18.59
C ALA A 166 -11.36 -15.87 19.48
N GLY A 167 -11.69 -14.57 19.51
CA GLY A 167 -12.87 -14.02 20.18
C GLY A 167 -14.13 -14.09 19.32
N GLY A 168 -14.00 -14.51 18.06
CA GLY A 168 -15.08 -14.62 17.09
C GLY A 168 -15.33 -13.35 16.27
N ALA A 169 -14.51 -12.31 16.45
CA ALA A 169 -14.67 -11.04 15.75
C ALA A 169 -13.99 -11.07 14.38
N TRP A 170 -14.58 -10.38 13.41
CA TRP A 170 -14.08 -10.31 12.04
C TRP A 170 -13.26 -9.04 11.79
N SER A 171 -12.14 -9.19 11.10
CA SER A 171 -11.38 -8.08 10.51
C SER A 171 -11.25 -8.29 9.01
N VAL A 172 -11.24 -7.22 8.23
CA VAL A 172 -11.31 -7.26 6.77
C VAL A 172 -10.17 -6.45 6.20
N SER A 173 -9.44 -6.98 5.23
CA SER A 173 -8.36 -6.27 4.55
C SER A 173 -8.26 -6.63 3.08
N GLY A 174 -7.80 -5.71 2.25
CA GLY A 174 -7.63 -5.95 0.82
C GLY A 174 -6.72 -4.92 0.18
N THR A 175 -6.15 -5.29 -0.96
CA THR A 175 -5.24 -4.45 -1.74
C THR A 175 -5.56 -4.59 -3.22
N VAL A 176 -5.48 -3.49 -3.96
CA VAL A 176 -5.63 -3.45 -5.42
C VAL A 176 -4.59 -2.51 -6.01
N THR A 177 -4.06 -2.85 -7.18
CA THR A 177 -3.18 -1.99 -7.97
C THR A 177 -3.90 -1.46 -9.20
N ASP A 178 -3.33 -0.43 -9.83
CA ASP A 178 -3.77 0.06 -11.14
C ASP A 178 -5.23 0.57 -11.20
N ILE A 179 -5.73 1.11 -10.07
CA ILE A 179 -7.08 1.67 -9.99
C ILE A 179 -7.14 3.12 -10.50
N SER A 180 -8.20 3.47 -11.21
CA SER A 180 -8.41 4.86 -11.64
C SER A 180 -8.66 5.77 -10.43
N PHE A 181 -7.85 6.82 -10.25
CA PHE A 181 -8.03 7.77 -9.14
C PHE A 181 -9.45 8.34 -9.12
N ARG A 182 -9.95 8.74 -10.29
CA ARG A 182 -11.27 9.39 -10.40
C ARG A 182 -12.41 8.46 -9.99
N GLY A 183 -12.41 7.21 -10.48
CA GLY A 183 -13.43 6.22 -10.13
C GLY A 183 -13.42 5.92 -8.63
N PHE A 184 -12.23 5.75 -8.07
CA PHE A 184 -12.04 5.54 -6.64
C PHE A 184 -12.50 6.74 -5.80
N ALA A 185 -12.15 7.98 -6.20
CA ALA A 185 -12.50 9.19 -5.46
C ALA A 185 -14.01 9.44 -5.42
N ASP A 186 -14.70 9.22 -6.55
CA ASP A 186 -16.16 9.33 -6.64
C ASP A 186 -16.82 8.26 -5.75
N TRP A 187 -16.37 7.00 -5.84
CA TRP A 187 -16.83 5.91 -4.99
C TRP A 187 -16.60 6.17 -3.49
N PHE A 188 -15.43 6.68 -3.12
CA PHE A 188 -15.09 7.00 -1.73
C PHE A 188 -16.01 8.10 -1.19
N ALA A 189 -16.27 9.13 -1.99
CA ALA A 189 -17.19 10.21 -1.63
C ALA A 189 -18.62 9.72 -1.44
N ASP A 190 -19.11 8.84 -2.30
CA ASP A 190 -20.45 8.26 -2.20
C ASP A 190 -20.57 7.32 -0.97
N THR A 191 -19.53 6.54 -0.68
CA THR A 191 -19.51 5.57 0.41
C THR A 191 -19.37 6.22 1.79
N PHE A 192 -18.50 7.23 1.91
CA PHE A 192 -18.16 7.85 3.20
C PHE A 192 -18.70 9.26 3.39
N GLY A 193 -19.37 9.82 2.38
CA GLY A 193 -19.91 11.18 2.40
C GLY A 193 -18.84 12.27 2.50
N THR A 194 -17.58 11.91 2.24
CA THR A 194 -16.41 12.79 2.37
C THR A 194 -15.53 12.63 1.14
N ARG A 195 -15.14 13.75 0.51
CA ARG A 195 -14.26 13.71 -0.66
C ARG A 195 -12.81 13.51 -0.25
N LEU A 196 -12.05 12.80 -1.08
CA LEU A 196 -10.60 12.81 -0.97
C LEU A 196 -10.06 14.24 -1.17
N PRO A 197 -8.96 14.61 -0.50
CA PRO A 197 -8.33 15.91 -0.67
C PRO A 197 -7.99 16.18 -2.14
N GLU A 198 -8.40 17.32 -2.71
CA GLU A 198 -8.16 17.62 -4.13
C GLU A 198 -6.66 17.67 -4.50
N ALA A 199 -5.77 17.88 -3.51
CA ALA A 199 -4.32 17.82 -3.70
C ALA A 199 -3.84 16.49 -4.30
N VAL A 200 -4.60 15.40 -4.10
CA VAL A 200 -4.26 14.08 -4.63
C VAL A 200 -4.95 13.76 -5.95
N ALA A 201 -5.84 14.63 -6.45
CA ALA A 201 -6.70 14.32 -7.60
C ALA A 201 -5.99 14.21 -8.95
N GLY A 202 -4.76 14.72 -9.04
CA GLY A 202 -3.91 14.60 -10.21
C GLY A 202 -2.78 13.57 -10.07
N LEU A 203 -2.76 12.80 -8.97
CA LEU A 203 -1.73 11.80 -8.73
C LEU A 203 -2.12 10.45 -9.33
N GLU A 204 -1.12 9.76 -9.87
CA GLU A 204 -1.27 8.36 -10.27
C GLU A 204 -1.18 7.49 -9.01
N LEU A 205 -2.25 6.77 -8.71
CA LEU A 205 -2.26 5.78 -7.63
C LEU A 205 -1.66 4.49 -8.15
N SER A 206 -0.67 3.96 -7.45
CA SER A 206 -0.11 2.64 -7.71
C SER A 206 -0.88 1.56 -6.98
N GLU A 207 -1.35 1.86 -5.77
CA GLU A 207 -2.00 0.88 -4.91
C GLU A 207 -3.02 1.56 -4.01
N VAL A 208 -4.16 0.89 -3.80
CA VAL A 208 -5.12 1.20 -2.75
C VAL A 208 -5.26 -0.02 -1.87
N SER A 209 -5.16 0.16 -0.56
CA SER A 209 -5.49 -0.86 0.42
C SER A 209 -6.55 -0.38 1.40
N LEU A 210 -7.29 -1.33 1.96
CA LEU A 210 -8.24 -1.11 3.03
C LEU A 210 -7.97 -2.07 4.18
N ALA A 211 -8.29 -1.63 5.39
CA ALA A 211 -8.31 -2.47 6.57
C ALA A 211 -9.43 -2.00 7.51
N PHE A 212 -10.27 -2.91 7.97
CA PHE A 212 -11.41 -2.63 8.85
C PHE A 212 -11.53 -3.68 9.94
N ASP A 213 -11.92 -3.23 11.13
CA ASP A 213 -12.25 -4.09 12.26
C ASP A 213 -13.76 -4.28 12.43
N HIS A 214 -14.13 -5.20 13.33
CA HIS A 214 -15.52 -5.53 13.67
C HIS A 214 -16.31 -4.35 14.29
N THR A 215 -15.64 -3.29 14.76
CA THR A 215 -16.31 -2.11 15.31
C THR A 215 -16.71 -1.10 14.22
N GLY A 216 -16.29 -1.36 12.98
CA GLY A 216 -16.45 -0.46 11.84
C GLY A 216 -15.38 0.64 11.80
N GLY A 217 -14.37 0.56 12.67
CA GLY A 217 -13.16 1.37 12.58
C GLY A 217 -12.25 0.79 11.50
N GLY A 218 -11.58 1.66 10.75
CA GLY A 218 -10.67 1.20 9.72
C GLY A 218 -9.93 2.31 9.01
N GLU A 219 -9.31 1.96 7.91
CA GLU A 219 -8.54 2.90 7.11
C GLU A 219 -8.49 2.48 5.64
N PHE A 220 -8.37 3.49 4.78
CA PHE A 220 -7.84 3.33 3.43
C PHE A 220 -6.45 3.90 3.37
N ARG A 221 -5.56 3.24 2.63
CA ARG A 221 -4.26 3.79 2.25
C ARG A 221 -4.16 3.81 0.75
N CYS A 222 -3.86 4.97 0.19
CA CYS A 222 -3.59 5.15 -1.23
C CYS A 222 -2.11 5.47 -1.36
N SER A 223 -1.36 4.69 -2.12
CA SER A 223 0.02 5.02 -2.46
C SER A 223 0.12 5.41 -3.92
N GLY A 224 1.07 6.28 -4.22
CA GLY A 224 1.29 6.78 -5.57
C GLY A 224 2.59 7.55 -5.70
N ALA A 225 2.74 8.19 -6.84
CA ALA A 225 3.95 8.89 -7.25
C ALA A 225 3.69 10.40 -7.34
N LEU A 226 4.51 11.21 -6.67
CA LEU A 226 4.50 12.66 -6.84
C LEU A 226 5.52 13.06 -7.94
N PRO A 227 5.08 13.69 -9.05
CA PRO A 227 5.96 14.02 -10.17
C PRO A 227 6.76 15.30 -9.87
N LEU A 228 7.88 15.15 -9.16
CA LEU A 228 8.74 16.27 -8.76
C LEU A 228 9.79 16.67 -9.83
N GLY A 229 10.06 15.80 -10.81
CA GLY A 229 11.01 16.03 -11.91
C GLY A 229 10.88 15.01 -13.05
N GLU A 230 11.74 15.11 -14.07
CA GLU A 230 11.74 14.22 -15.25
C GLU A 230 12.64 12.98 -15.10
N THR A 231 13.58 12.97 -14.15
CA THR A 231 14.72 12.04 -14.10
C THR A 231 14.84 11.24 -12.79
N THR A 232 14.06 11.58 -11.78
CA THR A 232 14.12 11.00 -10.44
C THR A 232 13.05 9.91 -10.31
N PRO A 233 13.31 8.81 -9.56
CA PRO A 233 12.20 7.95 -9.15
C PRO A 233 11.17 8.84 -8.44
N ALA A 234 9.91 8.71 -8.84
CA ALA A 234 8.86 9.57 -8.30
C ALA A 234 8.83 9.42 -6.76
N ALA A 235 8.71 10.55 -6.07
CA ALA A 235 8.62 10.54 -4.61
C ALA A 235 7.37 9.75 -4.19
N ALA A 236 7.56 8.78 -3.31
CA ALA A 236 6.49 7.88 -2.89
C ALA A 236 5.55 8.66 -1.97
N PHE A 237 4.31 8.83 -2.43
CA PHE A 237 3.28 9.52 -1.69
C PHE A 237 2.34 8.48 -1.10
N ALA A 238 1.99 8.62 0.19
CA ALA A 238 0.98 7.81 0.83
C ALA A 238 -0.08 8.71 1.48
N LEU A 239 -1.34 8.51 1.12
CA LEU A 239 -2.51 9.10 1.77
C LEU A 239 -3.19 8.05 2.63
N ARG A 240 -3.38 8.35 3.90
CA ARG A 240 -4.19 7.57 4.83
C ARG A 240 -5.50 8.29 5.10
N ALA A 241 -6.60 7.56 4.99
CA ALA A 241 -7.94 8.00 5.39
C ALA A 241 -8.44 7.10 6.52
N ALA A 242 -8.31 7.56 7.77
CA ALA A 242 -8.81 6.83 8.94
C ALA A 242 -10.31 7.03 9.07
N VAL A 243 -11.06 5.93 9.07
CA VAL A 243 -12.53 5.89 9.17
C VAL A 243 -12.91 5.47 10.58
N GLY A 244 -13.77 6.25 11.21
CA GLY A 244 -14.27 5.97 12.56
C GLY A 244 -15.68 6.50 12.78
N ARG A 245 -16.09 6.55 14.05
CA ARG A 245 -17.34 7.18 14.49
C ARG A 245 -17.06 8.21 15.58
N ASP A 246 -17.75 9.33 15.55
CA ASP A 246 -17.73 10.31 16.63
C ASP A 246 -18.54 9.83 17.85
N GLY A 247 -18.52 10.60 18.94
CA GLY A 247 -19.31 10.29 20.15
C GLY A 247 -20.83 10.28 19.95
N GLY A 248 -21.33 10.75 18.80
CA GLY A 248 -22.73 10.66 18.39
C GLY A 248 -23.03 9.48 17.46
N GLY A 249 -22.04 8.63 17.16
CA GLY A 249 -22.16 7.48 16.26
C GLY A 249 -22.12 7.84 14.77
N LYS A 250 -21.91 9.12 14.44
CA LYS A 250 -21.79 9.58 13.05
C LYS A 250 -20.40 9.23 12.53
N ARG A 251 -20.34 8.76 11.29
CA ARG A 251 -19.08 8.42 10.62
C ARG A 251 -18.18 9.66 10.48
N THR A 252 -16.89 9.49 10.78
CA THR A 252 -15.84 10.49 10.59
C THR A 252 -14.72 9.92 9.73
N VAL A 253 -14.09 10.79 8.94
CA VAL A 253 -12.90 10.46 8.14
C VAL A 253 -11.82 11.49 8.46
N GLU A 254 -10.65 11.03 8.87
CA GLU A 254 -9.47 11.86 9.11
C GLU A 254 -8.39 11.52 8.09
N PHE A 255 -7.86 12.54 7.42
CA PHE A 255 -6.80 12.37 6.42
C PHE A 255 -5.44 12.72 7.02
N SER A 256 -4.46 11.85 6.78
CA SER A 256 -3.05 12.15 6.97
C SER A 256 -2.27 11.67 5.75
N ALA A 257 -1.11 12.27 5.49
CA ALA A 257 -0.29 11.88 4.37
C ALA A 257 1.19 11.93 4.73
N THR A 258 1.97 11.13 4.02
CA THR A 258 3.43 11.14 4.06
C THR A 258 3.99 11.20 2.65
N LEU A 259 5.20 11.72 2.54
CA LEU A 259 5.97 11.69 1.31
C LEU A 259 7.35 11.15 1.65
N ASP A 260 7.77 10.09 0.97
CA ASP A 260 9.07 9.48 1.15
C ASP A 260 9.94 9.71 -0.10
N VAL A 261 11.15 10.22 0.13
CA VAL A 261 12.14 10.51 -0.90
C VAL A 261 13.42 9.77 -0.56
N ALA A 262 13.85 8.87 -1.46
CA ALA A 262 15.13 8.20 -1.34
C ALA A 262 16.23 9.09 -1.92
N VAL A 263 17.24 9.43 -1.10
CA VAL A 263 18.37 10.26 -1.51
C VAL A 263 19.62 9.39 -1.63
N ASP A 264 20.19 9.31 -2.82
CA ASP A 264 21.46 8.61 -3.03
C ASP A 264 22.63 9.47 -2.51
N LEU A 265 23.30 9.00 -1.47
CA LEU A 265 24.47 9.65 -0.88
C LEU A 265 25.80 9.08 -1.40
N GLY A 266 25.77 8.10 -2.31
CA GLY A 266 26.94 7.50 -2.97
C GLY A 266 27.64 6.37 -2.21
N ASP A 267 27.30 6.15 -0.94
CA ASP A 267 28.02 5.22 -0.04
C ASP A 267 27.22 3.96 0.38
N GLY A 268 26.16 3.59 -0.35
CA GLY A 268 25.39 2.37 -0.06
C GLY A 268 23.90 2.49 -0.36
N GLU A 269 23.07 1.99 0.56
CA GLU A 269 21.62 2.10 0.47
C GLU A 269 21.17 3.58 0.49
N PRO A 270 20.18 3.98 -0.32
CA PRO A 270 19.65 5.34 -0.33
C PRO A 270 19.17 5.78 1.06
N TYR A 271 19.47 7.02 1.43
CA TYR A 271 18.99 7.62 2.68
C TYR A 271 17.50 7.98 2.56
N PRO A 272 16.62 7.41 3.39
CA PRO A 272 15.19 7.70 3.33
C PRO A 272 14.88 9.03 4.03
N MET A 273 14.31 9.99 3.30
CA MET A 273 13.72 11.20 3.87
C MET A 273 12.21 11.06 3.92
N SER A 274 11.63 10.99 5.13
CA SER A 274 10.18 10.93 5.34
C SER A 274 9.64 12.29 5.75
N PHE A 275 8.66 12.80 5.02
CA PHE A 275 8.06 14.11 5.22
C PHE A 275 6.65 13.97 5.78
N ASP A 276 6.35 14.78 6.80
CA ASP A 276 4.97 15.01 7.24
C ASP A 276 4.26 15.91 6.23
N VAL A 277 3.07 15.49 5.79
CA VAL A 277 2.30 16.21 4.76
C VAL A 277 1.05 16.84 5.34
N GLU A 278 0.95 18.15 5.20
CA GLU A 278 -0.25 18.93 5.43
C GLU A 278 -1.01 19.15 4.12
N LEU A 279 -2.29 18.78 4.12
CA LEU A 279 -3.20 18.95 2.99
C LEU A 279 -4.06 20.20 3.23
N GLY A 280 -3.73 21.30 2.53
CA GLY A 280 -4.40 22.58 2.70
C GLY A 280 -5.29 22.95 1.51
N THR A 281 -6.47 23.50 1.80
CA THR A 281 -7.31 24.19 0.80
C THR A 281 -7.15 25.71 0.96
N GLY A 282 -6.51 26.37 -0.01
CA GLY A 282 -6.38 27.82 -0.04
C GLY A 282 -7.28 28.45 -1.11
N GLY A 283 -7.47 29.78 -1.05
CA GLY A 283 -8.26 30.52 -2.04
C GLY A 283 -7.74 30.45 -3.49
N ASP A 284 -6.49 30.03 -3.66
CA ASP A 284 -5.82 29.90 -4.97
C ASP A 284 -5.77 28.44 -5.48
N GLY A 285 -6.31 27.47 -4.72
CA GLY A 285 -6.28 26.05 -5.05
C GLY A 285 -5.86 25.16 -3.86
N THR A 286 -5.78 23.86 -4.14
CA THR A 286 -5.45 22.85 -3.13
C THR A 286 -3.95 22.57 -3.16
N ARG A 287 -3.29 22.71 -2.00
CA ARG A 287 -1.83 22.62 -1.83
C ARG A 287 -1.48 21.48 -0.90
N LEU A 288 -0.48 20.70 -1.32
CA LEU A 288 0.24 19.76 -0.47
C LEU A 288 1.48 20.47 0.08
N THR A 289 1.68 20.46 1.40
CA THR A 289 2.91 20.97 2.03
C THR A 289 3.58 19.85 2.80
N ALA A 290 4.75 19.42 2.35
CA ALA A 290 5.55 18.39 3.01
C ALA A 290 6.71 19.04 3.77
N SER A 291 6.94 18.66 5.02
CA SER A 291 8.04 19.17 5.84
C SER A 291 8.91 18.05 6.37
N TRP A 292 10.22 18.27 6.31
CA TRP A 292 11.24 17.40 6.88
C TRP A 292 12.22 18.22 7.71
N THR A 293 12.66 17.65 8.82
CA THR A 293 13.72 18.20 9.67
C THR A 293 14.75 17.11 9.97
N SER A 294 16.03 17.46 9.90
CA SER A 294 17.12 16.55 10.24
C SER A 294 17.24 16.40 11.75
N ASP A 295 17.21 15.16 12.23
CA ASP A 295 17.50 14.76 13.61
C ASP A 295 18.87 14.06 13.75
N GLY A 296 19.59 13.85 12.65
CA GLY A 296 20.82 13.05 12.63
C GLY A 296 21.83 13.46 11.55
N GLU A 297 22.05 12.55 10.60
CA GLU A 297 23.13 12.61 9.61
C GLU A 297 23.01 13.83 8.67
N PRO A 298 24.12 14.55 8.38
CA PRO A 298 24.08 15.71 7.51
C PRO A 298 23.82 15.30 6.06
N VAL A 299 22.63 15.60 5.56
CA VAL A 299 22.28 15.44 4.14
C VAL A 299 22.78 16.66 3.35
N PRO A 300 23.58 16.49 2.30
CA PRO A 300 24.00 17.62 1.46
C PRO A 300 22.78 18.24 0.76
N VAL A 301 22.64 19.56 0.84
CA VAL A 301 21.45 20.26 0.30
C VAL A 301 21.25 20.03 -1.20
N LEU A 302 22.32 19.99 -1.98
CA LEU A 302 22.22 19.86 -3.44
C LEU A 302 21.80 18.44 -3.84
N THR A 303 22.30 17.42 -3.15
CA THR A 303 21.86 16.02 -3.31
C THR A 303 20.38 15.84 -2.98
N ALA A 304 19.92 16.43 -1.87
CA ALA A 304 18.50 16.40 -1.50
C ALA A 304 17.61 17.13 -2.53
N LEU A 305 18.06 18.28 -3.04
CA LEU A 305 17.34 19.00 -4.09
C LEU A 305 17.31 18.21 -5.41
N ALA A 306 18.40 17.55 -5.78
CA ALA A 306 18.45 16.68 -6.95
C ALA A 306 17.48 15.50 -6.83
N ALA A 307 17.38 14.87 -5.66
CA ALA A 307 16.41 13.81 -5.37
C ALA A 307 14.94 14.29 -5.47
N LEU A 308 14.70 15.60 -5.40
CA LEU A 308 13.39 16.24 -5.64
C LEU A 308 13.23 16.70 -7.10
N GLY A 309 14.07 16.23 -8.03
CA GLY A 309 13.98 16.54 -9.46
C GLY A 309 14.64 17.85 -9.89
N LEU A 310 15.43 18.49 -9.02
CA LEU A 310 16.21 19.68 -9.37
C LEU A 310 17.55 19.28 -10.00
N ASP A 311 17.47 18.84 -11.24
CA ASP A 311 18.65 18.46 -12.02
C ASP A 311 19.56 19.65 -12.38
N GLY A 312 20.81 19.33 -12.72
CA GLY A 312 21.79 20.33 -13.17
C GLY A 312 22.43 21.14 -12.03
N LEU A 313 22.18 20.76 -10.78
CA LEU A 313 22.86 21.33 -9.61
C LEU A 313 24.20 20.66 -9.28
N GLY A 314 24.54 19.52 -9.91
CA GLY A 314 25.79 18.80 -9.65
C GLY A 314 27.05 19.63 -9.95
N GLU A 315 27.05 20.42 -11.02
CA GLU A 315 28.18 21.32 -11.33
C GLU A 315 28.41 22.38 -10.23
N LEU A 316 27.33 22.79 -9.55
CA LEU A 316 27.42 23.72 -8.42
C LEU A 316 28.02 23.03 -7.19
N GLU A 317 27.73 21.74 -6.98
CA GLU A 317 28.26 20.95 -5.87
C GLU A 317 29.77 20.69 -6.01
N ASP A 318 30.22 20.37 -7.22
CA ASP A 318 31.64 20.18 -7.53
C ASP A 318 32.43 21.49 -7.43
N ALA A 319 31.80 22.63 -7.74
CA ALA A 319 32.41 23.94 -7.62
C ALA A 319 32.50 24.46 -6.17
N LEU A 320 31.72 23.90 -5.23
CA LEU A 320 31.73 24.30 -3.83
C LEU A 320 32.82 23.54 -3.03
N PRO A 321 33.77 24.26 -2.39
CA PRO A 321 34.70 23.64 -1.46
C PRO A 321 33.96 22.83 -0.39
N ALA A 322 34.52 21.68 0.02
CA ALA A 322 33.88 20.80 1.01
C ALA A 322 33.45 21.53 2.30
N ALA A 323 34.24 22.51 2.77
CA ALA A 323 33.93 23.33 3.94
C ALA A 323 32.73 24.28 3.77
N LEU A 324 32.26 24.48 2.53
CA LEU A 324 31.13 25.32 2.17
C LEU A 324 29.92 24.49 1.69
N ARG A 325 30.02 23.15 1.71
CA ARG A 325 28.89 22.26 1.36
C ARG A 325 27.85 22.32 2.49
N PRO A 326 26.67 22.90 2.25
CA PRO A 326 25.70 23.13 3.31
C PRO A 326 25.01 21.82 3.68
N ALA A 327 25.05 21.47 4.97
CA ALA A 327 24.23 20.38 5.50
C ALA A 327 22.79 20.87 5.71
N LEU A 328 21.83 20.10 5.19
CA LEU A 328 20.41 20.38 5.30
C LEU A 328 19.93 20.22 6.74
N ARG A 329 19.17 21.19 7.25
CA ARG A 329 18.55 21.16 8.58
C ARG A 329 17.05 20.98 8.51
N ALA A 330 16.40 21.68 7.58
CA ALA A 330 15.00 21.47 7.29
C ALA A 330 14.72 21.70 5.82
N LEU A 331 13.72 21.00 5.29
CA LEU A 331 13.23 21.15 3.94
C LEU A 331 11.71 21.19 3.94
N THR A 332 11.16 22.14 3.20
CA THR A 332 9.72 22.28 3.00
C THR A 332 9.43 22.24 1.51
N LEU A 333 8.55 21.35 1.11
CA LEU A 333 8.05 21.20 -0.25
C LEU A 333 6.60 21.65 -0.27
N ALA A 334 6.24 22.57 -1.14
CA ALA A 334 4.85 22.92 -1.44
C ALA A 334 4.55 22.54 -2.88
N TYR A 335 3.53 21.71 -3.08
CA TYR A 335 3.08 21.27 -4.39
C TYR A 335 1.62 21.69 -4.63
N ASP A 336 1.38 22.32 -5.78
CA ASP A 336 0.07 22.67 -6.29
C ASP A 336 -0.26 21.73 -7.45
N ALA A 337 -1.15 20.78 -7.19
CA ALA A 337 -1.55 19.76 -8.17
C ALA A 337 -2.29 20.35 -9.37
N GLY A 338 -3.09 21.40 -9.15
CA GLY A 338 -3.88 22.03 -10.20
C GLY A 338 -3.02 22.82 -11.19
N ALA A 339 -2.01 23.53 -10.68
CA ALA A 339 -1.08 24.30 -11.51
C ALA A 339 0.19 23.51 -11.91
N GLY A 340 0.42 22.34 -11.33
CA GLY A 340 1.64 21.55 -11.48
C GLY A 340 2.90 22.31 -11.06
N ARG A 341 2.79 23.12 -10.00
CA ARG A 341 3.87 23.99 -9.49
C ARG A 341 4.44 23.45 -8.20
N THR A 342 5.75 23.57 -8.05
CA THR A 342 6.49 23.07 -6.89
C THR A 342 7.33 24.19 -6.31
N VAL A 343 7.29 24.40 -5.00
CA VAL A 343 8.20 25.30 -4.29
C VAL A 343 8.93 24.50 -3.24
N VAL A 344 10.25 24.45 -3.32
CA VAL A 344 11.13 23.83 -2.33
C VAL A 344 11.85 24.93 -1.56
N THR A 345 11.76 24.91 -0.24
CA THR A 345 12.58 25.73 0.64
C THR A 345 13.48 24.83 1.46
N ALA A 346 14.78 24.95 1.26
CA ALA A 346 15.79 24.24 2.03
C ALA A 346 16.50 25.23 2.96
N SER A 347 16.64 24.85 4.22
CA SER A 347 17.35 25.64 5.23
C SER A 347 18.53 24.85 5.78
N THR A 348 19.63 25.56 5.98
CA THR A 348 20.83 25.07 6.65
C THR A 348 21.16 25.99 7.81
N GLU A 349 22.26 25.74 8.52
CA GLU A 349 22.69 26.63 9.62
C GLU A 349 22.92 28.09 9.19
N ARG A 350 23.30 28.32 7.92
CA ARG A 350 23.73 29.64 7.44
C ARG A 350 23.07 30.08 6.14
N LEU A 351 22.37 29.18 5.46
CA LEU A 351 21.78 29.41 4.14
C LEU A 351 20.29 29.07 4.15
N THR A 352 19.55 29.80 3.34
CA THR A 352 18.21 29.41 2.92
C THR A 352 18.17 29.42 1.40
N PHE A 353 17.76 28.31 0.81
CA PHE A 353 17.49 28.17 -0.60
C PHE A 353 15.99 28.09 -0.79
N THR A 354 15.46 28.85 -1.75
CA THR A 354 14.09 28.71 -2.23
C THR A 354 14.15 28.46 -3.72
N VAL A 355 13.56 27.36 -4.14
CA VAL A 355 13.44 26.97 -5.53
C VAL A 355 11.97 26.91 -5.87
N ALA A 356 11.56 27.57 -6.94
CA ALA A 356 10.18 27.53 -7.41
C ALA A 356 10.14 27.03 -8.85
N SER A 357 9.18 26.17 -9.15
CA SER A 357 8.90 25.64 -10.47
C SER A 357 7.67 26.32 -11.06
N VAL A 358 7.75 26.63 -12.34
CA VAL A 358 6.60 26.98 -13.17
C VAL A 358 6.67 26.17 -14.45
N ARG A 359 5.53 25.71 -14.98
CA ARG A 359 5.52 25.06 -16.28
C ARG A 359 5.46 26.11 -17.40
N ASP A 360 6.23 25.89 -18.46
CA ASP A 360 6.16 26.70 -19.67
C ASP A 360 4.91 26.34 -20.51
N ALA A 361 4.73 27.01 -21.65
CA ALA A 361 3.59 26.77 -22.55
C ALA A 361 3.56 25.36 -23.17
N LEU A 362 4.68 24.61 -23.09
CA LEU A 362 4.82 23.23 -23.55
C LEU A 362 4.73 22.22 -22.40
N GLY A 363 4.44 22.70 -21.18
CA GLY A 363 4.34 21.87 -19.98
C GLY A 363 5.69 21.54 -19.32
N LYS A 364 6.81 22.06 -19.82
CA LYS A 364 8.15 21.78 -19.27
C LYS A 364 8.41 22.60 -18.00
N PRO A 365 9.06 22.03 -16.98
CA PRO A 365 9.38 22.77 -15.76
C PRO A 365 10.49 23.80 -16.01
N LEU A 366 10.23 25.05 -15.61
CA LEU A 366 11.20 26.13 -15.49
C LEU A 366 11.42 26.42 -14.01
N TRP A 367 12.69 26.47 -13.60
CA TRP A 367 13.06 26.64 -12.21
C TRP A 367 13.64 28.04 -11.94
N ALA A 368 13.20 28.65 -10.84
CA ALA A 368 13.75 29.87 -10.30
C ALA A 368 14.40 29.58 -8.95
N LEU A 369 15.70 29.85 -8.82
CA LEU A 369 16.48 29.66 -7.60
C LEU A 369 16.75 31.01 -6.93
N GLN A 370 16.43 31.11 -5.64
CA GLN A 370 16.87 32.17 -4.75
C GLN A 370 17.70 31.55 -3.63
N ALA A 371 18.95 32.00 -3.47
CA ALA A 371 19.78 31.67 -2.32
C ALA A 371 19.97 32.92 -1.45
N VAL A 372 19.73 32.79 -0.15
CA VAL A 372 19.96 33.82 0.85
C VAL A 372 21.01 33.32 1.82
N VAL A 373 22.15 34.02 1.87
CA VAL A 373 23.23 33.74 2.80
C VAL A 373 23.09 34.67 3.99
N ALA A 374 22.85 34.11 5.18
CA ALA A 374 22.95 34.86 6.42
C ALA A 374 24.43 34.87 6.85
N VAL A 375 25.22 35.74 6.21
CA VAL A 375 26.59 35.97 6.67
C VAL A 375 26.54 36.92 7.87
N GLY A 376 26.49 36.34 9.07
CA GLY A 376 26.78 37.06 10.31
C GLY A 376 28.28 37.36 10.41
N LEU A 377 28.86 38.08 9.44
CA LEU A 377 30.14 38.71 9.66
C LEU A 377 29.85 39.96 10.48
N GLY A 378 30.05 39.87 11.79
CA GLY A 378 30.19 41.05 12.60
C GLY A 378 31.30 41.91 11.99
N LEU A 379 31.10 43.21 11.84
CA LEU A 379 32.16 44.12 11.39
C LEU A 379 33.43 43.96 12.26
N SER A 380 33.25 43.53 13.51
CA SER A 380 34.30 43.12 14.46
C SER A 380 35.23 42.00 13.95
N GLN A 381 34.76 41.17 13.02
CA GLN A 381 35.48 40.03 12.44
C GLN A 381 36.25 40.40 11.15
N LEU A 382 36.10 41.62 10.63
CA LEU A 382 36.95 42.10 9.54
C LEU A 382 38.34 42.44 10.11
N PRO A 383 39.45 41.96 9.50
CA PRO A 383 40.80 42.18 10.03
C PRO A 383 41.15 43.65 10.28
N LEU A 384 40.52 44.57 9.53
CA LEU A 384 40.73 46.02 9.62
C LEU A 384 39.88 46.72 10.70
N LEU A 385 38.88 46.04 11.27
CA LEU A 385 37.91 46.60 12.23
C LEU A 385 37.91 45.86 13.59
N SER A 386 38.72 44.81 13.71
CA SER A 386 39.00 44.11 14.97
C SER A 386 39.38 45.10 16.08
N GLY A 387 38.57 45.17 17.13
CA GLY A 387 38.79 46.01 18.31
C GLY A 387 38.30 47.47 18.22
N LEU A 388 37.74 47.89 17.08
CA LEU A 388 37.24 49.26 16.88
C LEU A 388 35.73 49.42 17.08
N LEU A 389 34.99 48.31 17.26
CA LEU A 389 33.54 48.32 17.50
C LEU A 389 33.22 47.70 18.86
N PRO A 390 32.41 48.37 19.71
CA PRO A 390 31.94 47.79 20.97
C PRO A 390 31.13 46.52 20.73
N ALA A 391 31.33 45.51 21.58
CA ALA A 391 30.50 44.31 21.59
C ALA A 391 29.03 44.72 21.83
N GLY A 392 28.22 44.71 20.77
CA GLY A 392 26.81 45.16 20.78
C GLY A 392 26.43 46.16 19.70
N ALA A 393 27.37 46.75 18.97
CA ALA A 393 27.10 47.70 17.87
C ALA A 393 27.27 47.08 16.47
N GLU A 394 26.88 45.81 16.30
CA GLU A 394 27.07 45.09 15.03
C GLU A 394 25.97 45.40 14.01
N LEU A 395 26.36 46.00 12.88
CA LEU A 395 25.57 46.05 11.65
C LEU A 395 25.84 44.78 10.84
N ALA A 396 24.92 43.83 10.86
CA ALA A 396 25.00 42.63 10.03
C ALA A 396 24.43 42.91 8.62
N VAL A 397 25.18 42.58 7.58
CA VAL A 397 24.66 42.57 6.20
C VAL A 397 23.82 41.31 6.02
N ARG A 398 22.49 41.46 6.01
CA ARG A 398 21.55 40.32 6.03
C ARG A 398 21.26 39.68 4.67
N ALA A 399 21.68 40.24 3.52
CA ALA A 399 21.47 39.61 2.22
C ALA A 399 22.35 40.17 1.10
N VAL A 400 22.81 39.30 0.20
CA VAL A 400 23.25 39.63 -1.16
C VAL A 400 22.35 38.87 -2.12
N ARG A 401 21.53 39.58 -2.89
CA ARG A 401 20.65 38.98 -3.91
C ARG A 401 21.37 39.02 -5.25
N ARG A 402 21.66 37.86 -5.85
CA ARG A 402 22.21 37.78 -7.21
C ARG A 402 21.08 37.37 -8.15
N TRP A 403 20.69 38.25 -9.06
CA TRP A 403 19.85 37.88 -10.20
C TRP A 403 20.76 37.42 -11.34
N PRO A 404 20.52 36.26 -11.98
CA PRO A 404 21.16 36.00 -13.26
C PRO A 404 20.73 37.12 -14.23
N PRO A 405 21.65 37.69 -15.02
CA PRO A 405 21.28 38.69 -16.00
C PRO A 405 20.26 38.08 -16.97
N PRO A 406 19.23 38.83 -17.41
CA PRO A 406 18.35 38.35 -18.46
C PRO A 406 19.21 37.96 -19.66
N ARG A 407 19.02 36.73 -20.17
CA ARG A 407 19.68 36.31 -21.42
C ARG A 407 19.40 37.40 -22.45
N PRO A 408 20.42 37.96 -23.13
CA PRO A 408 20.17 38.91 -24.20
C PRO A 408 19.26 38.22 -25.21
N SER A 409 18.09 38.82 -25.45
CA SER A 409 17.20 38.39 -26.52
C SER A 409 18.03 38.43 -27.81
N ARG A 410 18.17 37.28 -28.49
CA ARG A 410 18.71 37.27 -29.86
C ARG A 410 17.81 38.17 -30.68
N GLY A 411 18.28 39.37 -30.98
CA GLY A 411 17.59 40.33 -31.81
C GLY A 411 17.20 39.66 -33.12
N ARG A 412 15.89 39.58 -33.38
CA ARG A 412 15.39 39.29 -34.72
C ARG A 412 15.85 40.44 -35.61
N CYS A 413 16.82 40.18 -36.47
CA CYS A 413 17.06 41.04 -37.62
C CYS A 413 15.82 40.93 -38.53
N TRP A 414 15.13 42.04 -38.73
CA TRP A 414 14.11 42.16 -39.76
C TRP A 414 14.79 42.19 -41.13
N PRO A 415 14.33 41.44 -42.14
CA PRO A 415 14.81 41.61 -43.50
C PRO A 415 14.24 42.91 -44.07
N SER A 416 15.08 43.64 -44.80
CA SER A 416 14.72 44.78 -45.64
C SER A 416 14.26 44.29 -47.01
#